data_AF-A0A7X7MNZ0-F1
#
_entry.id   AF-A0A7X7MNZ0-F1
#
_cell.length_a   1.000
_cell.length_b   1.000
_cell.length_c   1.000
_cell.angle_alpha   90.00
_cell.angle_beta   90.00
_cell.angle_gamma   90.00
#
_symmetry.space_group_name_H-M   'P 1'
#
loop_
_entity.id
_entity.type
_entity.pdbx_description
1 polymer ?
#
loop_
_entity_poly.entity_id
_entity_poly.type
_entity_poly.pdbx_seq_one_letter_code
_entity_poly.pdbx_strand_id
1 'polypeptide(L)'
;MDQNEPIERNLGEQPIARVMAEAGIKPHDLVAASPVPMTHKMVARACKGRRLTLNTQNIVLKALQAATGRSFALDELFTYR
;
A
#
# COMPACT_ATOMS: atom_id res chain seq x y z
N MET A 1 -31.29 9.44 -10.72
CA MET A 1 -30.51 10.18 -9.70
C MET A 1 -29.19 9.45 -9.56
N ASP A 2 -28.19 9.86 -10.34
CA ASP A 2 -26.84 9.30 -10.24
C ASP A 2 -26.16 9.91 -9.02
N GLN A 3 -26.30 9.21 -7.89
CA GLN A 3 -25.59 9.53 -6.64
C GLN A 3 -24.11 9.16 -6.82
N ASN A 4 -23.37 9.94 -7.60
CA ASN A 4 -21.92 9.82 -7.68
C ASN A 4 -21.33 10.68 -6.55
N GLU A 5 -21.50 10.23 -5.30
CA GLU A 5 -20.77 10.83 -4.18
C GLU A 5 -19.27 10.78 -4.49
N PRO A 6 -18.55 11.90 -4.34
CA PRO A 6 -17.11 11.92 -4.58
C PRO A 6 -16.45 10.96 -3.59
N ILE A 7 -16.02 9.79 -4.08
CA ILE A 7 -15.29 8.82 -3.26
C ILE A 7 -14.08 9.56 -2.69
N GLU A 8 -14.14 9.83 -1.38
CA GLU A 8 -13.05 10.50 -0.68
C GLU A 8 -11.82 9.60 -0.75
N ARG A 9 -10.84 10.09 -1.51
CA ARG A 9 -9.70 9.29 -1.92
C ARG A 9 -8.50 9.48 -1.04
N ASN A 10 -8.44 10.49 -0.17
CA ASN A 10 -7.31 10.73 0.72
C ASN A 10 -7.74 10.39 2.14
N LEU A 11 -7.43 9.16 2.56
CA LEU A 11 -7.88 8.60 3.85
C LEU A 11 -6.84 8.83 4.96
N GLY A 12 -6.01 9.88 4.82
CA GLY A 12 -4.88 10.14 5.71
C GLY A 12 -3.72 9.16 5.55
N GLU A 13 -2.68 9.31 6.37
CA GLU A 13 -1.54 8.40 6.36
C GLU A 13 -1.97 6.97 6.71
N GLN A 14 -1.58 6.00 5.90
CA GLN A 14 -1.96 4.61 6.09
C GLN A 14 -0.96 3.86 6.95
N PRO A 15 -1.40 2.81 7.68
CA PRO A 15 -0.54 1.97 8.50
C PRO A 15 0.71 1.49 7.76
N ILE A 16 0.63 1.22 6.46
CA ILE A 16 1.79 0.83 5.66
C ILE A 16 2.96 1.81 5.73
N ALA A 17 2.72 3.12 5.80
CA ALA A 17 3.81 4.10 5.91
C ALA A 17 4.62 3.88 7.19
N ARG A 18 3.92 3.62 8.30
CA ARG A 18 4.51 3.29 9.59
C ARG A 18 5.20 1.93 9.54
N VAL A 19 4.57 0.90 8.99
CA VAL A 19 5.16 -0.45 8.89
C VAL A 19 6.45 -0.42 8.06
N MET A 20 6.47 0.33 6.96
CA MET A 20 7.69 0.51 6.16
C MET A 20 8.80 1.22 6.94
N ALA A 21 8.45 2.28 7.69
CA ALA A 21 9.41 2.98 8.53
C ALA A 21 9.98 2.11 9.66
N GLU A 22 9.12 1.34 10.34
CA GLU A 22 9.51 0.40 11.40
C GLU A 22 10.37 -0.76 10.86
N ALA A 23 10.09 -1.22 9.64
CA ALA A 23 10.90 -2.23 8.96
C ALA A 23 12.19 -1.68 8.33
N GLY A 24 12.39 -0.35 8.31
CA GLY A 24 13.52 0.30 7.65
C GLY A 24 13.51 0.19 6.12
N ILE A 25 12.35 -0.08 5.52
CA ILE A 25 12.19 -0.32 4.08
C ILE A 25 11.92 1.00 3.36
N LYS A 26 12.73 1.30 2.35
CA LYS A 26 12.50 2.44 1.47
C LYS A 26 11.55 2.04 0.33
N PRO A 27 10.84 3.00 -0.29
CA PRO A 27 10.01 2.73 -1.46
C PRO A 27 10.74 2.02 -2.60
N HIS A 28 12.04 2.24 -2.74
CA HIS A 28 12.88 1.57 -3.73
C HIS A 28 13.02 0.07 -3.44
N ASP A 29 13.28 -0.29 -2.19
CA ASP A 29 13.44 -1.68 -1.75
C ASP A 29 12.13 -2.45 -1.95
N LEU A 30 10.99 -1.80 -1.69
CA LEU A 30 9.67 -2.38 -1.92
C LEU A 30 9.42 -2.67 -3.41
N VAL A 31 9.80 -1.73 -4.29
CA VAL A 31 9.69 -1.91 -5.74
C VAL A 31 10.61 -3.03 -6.23
N ALA A 32 11.85 -3.09 -5.71
CA ALA A 32 12.84 -4.10 -6.07
C ALA A 32 12.45 -5.51 -5.60
N ALA A 33 11.79 -5.62 -4.43
CA ALA A 33 11.33 -6.90 -3.88
C ALA A 33 9.98 -7.37 -4.46
N SER A 34 9.27 -6.52 -5.20
CA SER A 34 7.94 -6.85 -5.70
C SER A 34 8.01 -8.00 -6.73
N PRO A 35 7.23 -9.09 -6.55
CA PRO A 35 7.19 -10.20 -7.50
C PRO A 35 6.48 -9.85 -8.81
N VAL A 36 5.84 -8.69 -8.87
CA VAL A 36 5.14 -8.16 -10.05
C VAL A 36 5.56 -6.72 -10.32
N PRO A 37 5.35 -6.19 -11.54
CA PRO A 37 5.68 -4.81 -11.87
C PRO A 37 5.03 -3.82 -10.90
N MET A 38 5.88 -3.13 -10.13
CA MET A 38 5.49 -2.12 -9.16
C MET A 38 6.21 -0.80 -9.48
N THR A 39 5.55 0.32 -9.23
CA THR A 39 6.16 1.65 -9.43
C THR A 39 6.26 2.40 -8.12
N HIS A 40 7.23 3.30 -8.00
CA HIS A 40 7.34 4.23 -6.87
C HIS A 40 6.04 5.03 -6.64
N LYS A 41 5.27 5.32 -7.70
CA LYS A 41 3.96 5.97 -7.62
C LYS A 41 2.90 5.09 -6.95
N MET A 42 2.98 3.76 -7.07
CA MET A 42 2.09 2.85 -6.33
C MET A 42 2.40 2.90 -4.84
N VAL A 43 3.68 2.84 -4.47
CA VAL A 43 4.12 2.96 -3.07
C VAL A 43 3.67 4.28 -2.45
N ALA A 44 3.98 5.41 -3.12
CA ALA A 44 3.62 6.73 -2.63
C ALA A 44 2.09 6.91 -2.46
N ARG A 45 1.29 6.29 -3.33
CA ARG A 45 -0.18 6.28 -3.19
C ARG A 45 -0.64 5.44 -2.01
N ALA A 46 -0.02 4.29 -1.76
CA ALA A 46 -0.31 3.44 -0.61
C ALA A 46 -0.03 4.19 0.71
N CYS A 47 1.14 4.81 0.83
CA CYS A 47 1.54 5.53 2.06
C CYS A 47 0.66 6.77 2.34
N LYS A 48 0.31 7.55 1.30
CA LYS A 48 -0.51 8.77 1.44
C LYS A 48 -2.01 8.50 1.67
N GLY A 49 -2.42 7.23 1.71
CA GLY A 49 -3.82 6.83 1.85
C GLY A 49 -4.70 7.14 0.68
N ARG A 50 -4.14 7.05 -0.52
CA ARG A 50 -4.96 7.11 -1.71
C ARG A 50 -5.72 5.79 -1.87
N ARG A 51 -7.06 5.78 -1.86
CA ARG A 51 -7.83 4.52 -1.97
C ARG A 51 -7.37 3.69 -3.18
N LEU A 52 -6.77 2.54 -2.90
CA LEU A 52 -6.22 1.60 -3.88
C LEU A 52 -7.23 0.48 -4.18
N THR A 53 -7.21 -0.04 -5.41
CA THR A 53 -7.95 -1.25 -5.76
C THR A 53 -7.39 -2.46 -5.01
N LEU A 54 -8.23 -3.47 -4.74
CA LEU A 54 -7.81 -4.70 -4.05
C LEU A 54 -6.61 -5.37 -4.72
N ASN A 55 -6.56 -5.36 -6.06
CA ASN A 55 -5.39 -5.85 -6.79
C ASN A 55 -4.11 -5.09 -6.41
N THR A 56 -4.16 -3.75 -6.38
CA THR A 56 -2.99 -2.94 -6.03
C THR A 56 -2.58 -3.14 -4.56
N GLN A 57 -3.57 -3.29 -3.66
CA GLN A 57 -3.31 -3.60 -2.26
C GLN A 57 -2.57 -4.94 -2.11
N ASN A 58 -3.01 -5.98 -2.82
CA ASN A 58 -2.34 -7.28 -2.84
C ASN A 58 -0.92 -7.23 -3.39
N ILE A 59 -0.67 -6.41 -4.42
CA ILE A 59 0.69 -6.19 -4.95
C ILE A 59 1.60 -5.61 -3.87
N VAL A 60 1.12 -4.54 -3.21
CA VAL A 60 1.85 -3.86 -2.14
C VAL A 60 2.11 -4.81 -0.97
N LEU A 61 1.12 -5.60 -0.57
CA LEU A 61 1.25 -6.62 0.47
C LEU A 61 2.34 -7.64 0.12
N LYS A 62 2.27 -8.25 -1.07
CA LYS A 62 3.24 -9.24 -1.52
C LYS A 62 4.65 -8.66 -1.60
N ALA A 63 4.79 -7.43 -2.09
CA ALA A 63 6.06 -6.73 -2.14
C ALA A 63 6.64 -6.50 -0.73
N LEU A 64 5.80 -6.12 0.23
CA LEU A 64 6.24 -5.89 1.61
C LEU A 64 6.64 -7.20 2.31
N GLN A 65 5.85 -8.26 2.12
CA GLN A 65 6.19 -9.59 2.63
C GLN A 65 7.51 -10.10 2.04
N ALA A 66 7.73 -9.89 0.74
CA ALA A 66 8.98 -10.25 0.08
C ALA A 66 10.18 -9.43 0.58
N ALA A 67 10.00 -8.13 0.82
CA ALA A 67 11.06 -7.24 1.31
C ALA A 67 11.44 -7.49 2.78
N THR A 68 10.47 -7.84 3.62
CA THR A 68 10.66 -8.06 5.06
C THR A 68 10.91 -9.52 5.44
N GLY A 69 10.51 -10.47 4.58
CA GLY A 69 10.42 -11.89 4.93
C GLY A 69 9.34 -12.21 5.96
N ARG A 70 8.44 -11.26 6.28
CA ARG A 70 7.36 -11.42 7.28
C ARG A 70 6.01 -11.50 6.59
N SER A 71 5.07 -12.21 7.22
CA SER A 71 3.67 -12.24 6.79
C SER A 71 2.91 -11.07 7.40
N PHE A 72 2.21 -10.32 6.55
CA PHE A 72 1.28 -9.25 6.92
C PHE A 72 -0.12 -9.54 6.40
N ALA A 73 -1.14 -8.91 6.98
CA ALA A 73 -2.50 -8.86 6.46
C ALA A 73 -2.82 -7.49 5.82
N LEU A 74 -3.81 -7.44 4.92
CA LEU A 74 -4.25 -6.18 4.31
C LEU A 74 -4.79 -5.18 5.34
N ASP A 75 -5.51 -5.66 6.35
CA ASP A 75 -6.07 -4.84 7.42
C ASP A 75 -4.96 -4.20 8.30
N GLU A 76 -3.74 -4.73 8.28
CA GLU A 76 -2.56 -4.12 8.94
C GLU A 76 -1.90 -3.02 8.10
N LEU A 77 -2.22 -2.95 6.80
CA LEU A 77 -1.59 -2.03 5.84
C LEU A 77 -2.52 -0.89 5.44
N PHE A 78 -3.83 -1.16 5.40
CA PHE A 78 -4.85 -0.24 4.93
C PHE A 78 -6.03 -0.19 5.93
N THR A 79 -6.51 1.02 6.24
CA THR A 79 -7.65 1.23 7.15
C THR A 79 -9.01 1.15 6.45
N TYR A 80 -9.01 0.90 5.15
CA TYR A 80 -10.21 0.92 4.30
C TYR A 80 -10.31 -0.36 3.46
N ARG A 81 -11.54 -0.77 3.15
CA ARG A 81 -11.84 -1.89 2.24
C ARG A 81 -12.38 -1.39 0.91
#